data_AF-A0A4D7K2W4-F1
#
_entry.id   AF-A0A4D7K2W4-F1
#
_cell.length_a   1.000
_cell.length_b   1.000
_cell.length_c   1.000
_cell.angle_alpha   90.00
_cell.angle_beta   90.00
_cell.angle_gamma   90.00
#
_symmetry.space_group_name_H-M   'P 1'
#
loop_
_entity.id
_entity.type
_entity.pdbx_description
1 polymer ?
#
loop_
_entity_poly.entity_id
_entity_poly.type
_entity_poly.pdbx_seq_one_letter_code
_entity_poly.pdbx_strand_id
1 'polypeptide(L)'
;MRIQGVEIEDLSGYPDLLRSLQTDYLRFISSLFGVYKPGIKLATEIINQHDIELVYDLGSGGGGAIPRLYDHIKKTTQIFLK
;
A
#
# COMPACT_ATOMS: atom_id res chain seq x y z
N MET A 1 20.55 -20.20 -1.93
CA MET A 1 20.70 -19.03 -2.81
C MET A 1 19.31 -18.43 -3.01
N ARG A 2 19.07 -17.19 -2.58
CA ARG A 2 17.79 -16.49 -2.75
C ARG A 2 17.88 -15.65 -4.03
N ILE A 3 17.04 -15.93 -5.01
CA ILE A 3 16.91 -15.11 -6.22
C ILE A 3 16.00 -13.93 -5.84
N GLN A 4 16.55 -12.72 -5.79
CA GLN A 4 15.74 -11.50 -5.69
C GLN A 4 15.46 -11.03 -7.11
N GLY A 5 14.18 -10.91 -7.46
CA GLY A 5 13.78 -10.30 -8.73
C GLY A 5 14.30 -8.86 -8.79
N VAL A 6 14.73 -8.43 -9.97
CA VAL A 6 15.06 -7.04 -10.24
C VAL A 6 13.84 -6.43 -10.91
N GLU A 7 13.31 -5.35 -10.34
CA GLU A 7 12.31 -4.53 -11.01
C GLU A 7 13.01 -3.68 -12.06
N ILE A 8 12.47 -3.62 -13.27
CA ILE A 8 13.10 -2.85 -14.37
C ILE A 8 13.11 -1.36 -13.99
N GLU A 9 12.08 -0.93 -13.28
CA GLU A 9 11.92 0.39 -12.71
C GLU A 9 12.95 0.75 -11.63
N ASP A 10 13.67 -0.22 -11.05
CA ASP A 10 14.72 0.04 -10.05
C ASP A 10 16.10 0.31 -10.67
N LEU A 11 16.25 0.14 -11.98
CA LEU A 11 17.50 0.43 -12.67
C LEU A 11 17.77 1.94 -12.71
N SER A 12 19.03 2.34 -12.51
CA SER A 12 19.43 3.77 -12.40
C SER A 12 19.13 4.62 -13.64
N GLY A 13 18.91 4.00 -14.80
CA GLY A 13 18.56 4.67 -16.05
C GLY A 13 17.06 4.66 -16.36
N TYR A 14 16.22 4.11 -15.48
CA TYR A 14 14.78 4.04 -15.74
C TYR A 14 14.13 5.41 -15.56
N PRO A 15 13.41 5.93 -16.59
CA PRO A 15 12.89 7.30 -16.56
C PRO A 15 11.88 7.55 -15.44
N ASP A 16 12.10 8.60 -14.66
CA ASP A 16 11.22 8.99 -13.55
C ASP A 16 9.77 9.25 -14.00
N LEU A 17 9.59 9.80 -15.20
CA LEU A 17 8.27 10.01 -15.79
C LEU A 17 7.51 8.70 -16.00
N LEU A 18 8.19 7.65 -16.47
CA LEU A 18 7.52 6.37 -16.67
C LEU A 18 7.19 5.73 -15.33
N ARG A 19 8.09 5.84 -14.34
CA ARG A 19 7.87 5.31 -12.99
C ARG A 19 6.67 5.99 -12.32
N SER A 20 6.58 7.31 -12.42
CA SER A 20 5.44 8.06 -11.87
C SER A 20 4.14 7.67 -12.58
N LEU A 21 4.11 7.62 -13.92
CA LEU A 21 2.93 7.21 -14.67
C LEU A 21 2.47 5.78 -14.34
N GLN A 22 3.40 4.83 -14.18
CA GLN A 22 3.07 3.46 -13.75
C GLN A 22 2.42 3.45 -12.37
N THR A 23 3.04 4.11 -11.40
CA THR A 23 2.50 4.15 -10.03
C THR A 23 1.16 4.88 -9.96
N ASP A 24 0.98 5.97 -10.71
CA ASP A 24 -0.30 6.70 -10.79
C ASP A 24 -1.38 5.88 -11.49
N TYR A 25 -1.05 5.16 -12.55
CA TYR A 25 -1.96 4.24 -13.21
C TYR A 25 -2.44 3.15 -12.26
N LEU A 26 -1.52 2.48 -11.56
CA LEU A 26 -1.86 1.45 -10.56
C LEU A 26 -2.72 2.03 -9.45
N ARG A 27 -2.42 3.24 -8.98
CA ARG A 27 -3.19 3.92 -7.92
C ARG A 27 -4.59 4.25 -8.42
N PHE A 28 -4.71 4.72 -9.65
CA PHE A 28 -5.99 5.03 -10.28
C PHE A 28 -6.85 3.78 -10.45
N ILE A 29 -6.34 2.73 -11.08
CA ILE A 29 -7.08 1.49 -11.33
C ILE A 29 -7.49 0.82 -10.02
N SER A 30 -6.57 0.69 -9.07
CA SER A 30 -6.86 0.11 -7.75
C SER A 30 -7.92 0.90 -6.98
N SER A 31 -7.92 2.24 -7.12
CA SER A 31 -8.93 3.12 -6.55
C SER A 31 -10.29 2.95 -7.23
N LEU A 32 -10.29 2.91 -8.56
CA LEU A 32 -11.49 2.81 -9.39
C LEU A 32 -12.26 1.52 -9.11
N PHE A 33 -11.56 0.39 -9.06
CA PHE A 33 -12.18 -0.91 -8.79
C PHE A 33 -12.31 -1.22 -7.30
N GLY A 34 -11.69 -0.42 -6.42
CA GLY A 34 -11.80 -0.60 -4.97
C GLY A 34 -11.15 -1.87 -4.45
N VAL A 35 -10.06 -2.33 -5.08
CA VAL A 35 -9.40 -3.62 -4.78
C VAL A 35 -8.89 -3.74 -3.34
N TYR A 36 -8.72 -2.62 -2.64
CA TYR A 36 -8.26 -2.53 -1.25
C TYR A 36 -9.35 -2.78 -0.20
N LYS A 37 -10.63 -2.77 -0.58
CA LYS A 37 -11.75 -2.86 0.37
C LYS A 37 -11.73 -4.12 1.25
N PRO A 38 -11.44 -5.33 0.73
CA PRO A 38 -11.33 -6.51 1.58
C PRO A 38 -10.21 -6.39 2.63
N GLY A 39 -9.10 -5.74 2.24
CA GLY A 39 -7.97 -5.49 3.14
C GLY A 39 -8.33 -4.57 4.31
N ILE A 40 -9.19 -3.56 4.09
CA ILE A 40 -9.68 -2.67 5.16
C ILE A 40 -10.39 -3.48 6.24
N LYS A 41 -11.32 -4.36 5.83
CA LYS A 41 -12.12 -5.16 6.75
C LYS A 41 -11.21 -6.04 7.62
N LEU A 42 -10.33 -6.81 6.98
CA LEU A 42 -9.43 -7.72 7.69
C LEU A 42 -8.49 -6.96 8.64
N ALA A 43 -7.89 -5.86 8.18
CA ALA A 43 -6.99 -5.07 9.01
C ALA A 43 -7.71 -4.48 10.22
N THR A 44 -8.91 -3.93 10.03
CA THR A 44 -9.73 -3.34 11.10
C THR A 44 -10.12 -4.39 12.15
N GLU A 45 -10.51 -5.59 11.71
CA GLU A 45 -10.85 -6.70 12.60
C GLU A 45 -9.64 -7.09 13.48
N ILE A 46 -8.47 -7.26 12.88
CA ILE A 46 -7.24 -7.62 13.60
C ILE A 46 -6.82 -6.53 14.59
N ILE A 47 -6.83 -5.26 14.15
CA ILE A 47 -6.47 -4.12 14.98
C ILE A 47 -7.36 -4.05 16.23
N ASN A 48 -8.67 -4.17 16.04
CA ASN A 48 -9.64 -4.06 17.13
C ASN A 48 -9.63 -5.28 18.06
N GLN A 49 -9.31 -6.48 17.55
CA GLN A 49 -9.25 -7.71 18.36
C GLN A 49 -8.05 -7.76 19.31
N HIS A 50 -6.96 -7.07 18.95
CA HIS A 50 -5.67 -7.23 19.62
C HIS A 50 -5.12 -5.93 20.23
N ASP A 51 -5.94 -4.88 20.32
CA ASP A 51 -5.57 -3.58 20.88
C ASP A 51 -4.25 -3.04 20.26
N ILE A 52 -4.16 -3.11 18.93
CA ILE A 52 -2.95 -2.73 18.20
C ILE A 52 -2.85 -1.22 18.14
N GLU A 53 -1.83 -0.64 18.77
CA GLU A 53 -1.59 0.82 18.75
C GLU A 53 -0.75 1.28 17.55
N LEU A 54 0.07 0.38 16.98
CA LEU A 54 1.08 0.73 15.98
C LEU A 54 1.19 -0.33 14.88
N VAL A 55 1.11 0.12 13.63
CA VAL A 55 1.36 -0.72 12.44
C VAL A 55 2.50 -0.10 11.63
N TYR A 56 3.41 -0.95 11.19
CA TYR A 56 4.55 -0.60 10.36
C TYR A 56 4.35 -1.06 8.91
N ASP A 57 4.59 -0.16 7.96
CA ASP A 57 4.76 -0.49 6.55
C ASP A 57 6.18 -1.01 6.28
N LEU A 58 6.29 -2.28 5.87
CA LEU A 58 7.58 -2.91 5.57
C LEU A 58 7.98 -2.82 4.08
N GLY A 59 7.17 -2.20 3.22
CA GLY A 59 7.48 -2.07 1.80
C GLY A 59 6.27 -2.22 0.88
N SER A 60 5.16 -1.57 1.20
CA SER A 60 3.93 -1.65 0.41
C SER A 60 3.98 -0.93 -0.95
N GLY A 61 5.00 -0.09 -1.16
CA GLY A 61 5.26 0.63 -2.41
C GLY A 61 4.33 1.82 -2.67
N GLY A 62 4.59 2.56 -3.75
CA GLY A 62 3.88 3.82 -4.06
C GLY A 62 2.70 3.72 -5.03
N GLY A 63 2.58 2.60 -5.76
CA GLY A 63 1.61 2.44 -6.85
C GLY A 63 0.27 1.80 -6.47
N GLY A 64 0.18 1.14 -5.32
CA GLY A 64 -1.04 0.43 -4.92
C GLY A 64 -2.13 1.34 -4.33
N ALA A 65 -3.18 0.70 -3.81
CA ALA A 65 -4.23 1.38 -3.07
C ALA A 65 -3.92 1.56 -1.56
N ILE A 66 -2.66 1.36 -1.17
CA ILE A 66 -2.20 1.47 0.22
C ILE A 66 -2.55 2.82 0.85
N PRO A 67 -2.35 3.99 0.17
CA PRO A 67 -2.74 5.26 0.77
C PRO A 67 -4.22 5.30 1.16
N ARG A 68 -5.11 4.75 0.32
CA ARG A 68 -6.55 4.70 0.61
C ARG A 68 -6.90 3.71 1.71
N LEU A 69 -6.18 2.59 1.81
CA LEU A 69 -6.29 1.64 2.90
C LEU A 69 -5.94 2.33 4.24
N TYR A 70 -4.82 3.05 4.28
CA TYR A 70 -4.35 3.78 5.47
C TYR A 70 -5.33 4.85 5.91
N ASP A 71 -5.85 5.65 4.98
CA ASP A 71 -6.85 6.67 5.27
C ASP A 71 -8.12 6.07 5.90
N HIS A 72 -8.55 4.89 5.44
CA HIS A 72 -9.72 4.22 6.02
C HIS A 72 -9.42 3.67 7.41
N ILE A 73 -8.30 2.96 7.57
CA ILE A 73 -7.94 2.36 8.86
C ILE A 73 -7.80 3.45 9.93
N LYS A 74 -7.10 4.56 9.64
CA LYS A 74 -6.96 5.70 10.58
C LYS A 74 -8.32 6.27 11.01
N LYS A 75 -9.26 6.39 10.07
CA LYS A 75 -10.62 6.89 10.37
C LYS A 75 -11.43 5.93 11.24
N THR A 76 -11.18 4.62 11.13
CA THR A 76 -11.98 3.59 11.81
C THR A 76 -11.39 3.14 13.15
N THR A 77 -10.09 3.29 13.38
CA THR A 77 -9.38 2.64 14.51
C THR A 77 -8.49 3.56 15.36
N GLN A 78 -8.35 4.85 15.04
CA GLN A 78 -7.47 5.80 15.79
C GLN A 78 -6.01 5.35 15.97
N ILE A 79 -5.51 4.41 15.16
CA ILE A 79 -4.14 3.88 15.30
C ILE A 79 -3.05 4.76 14.66
N PHE A 80 -1.82 4.55 15.11
CA PHE A 80 -0.63 5.13 14.48
C PHE A 80 -0.12 4.23 13.34
N LEU A 81 0.05 4.80 12.14
CA LEU A 81 0.65 4.11 10.97
C LEU A 81 2.01 4.75 10.64
N LYS A 82 3.09 3.94 10.60
CA LYS A 82 4.45 4.34 10.24
C LYS A 82 4.94 3.70 8.96
#